data_AF-X1H348-F1
#
_entry.id   AF-X1H348-F1
#
_cell.length_a   1.000
_cell.length_b   1.000
_cell.length_c   1.000
_cell.angle_alpha   90.00
_cell.angle_beta   90.00
_cell.angle_gamma   90.00
#
_symmetry.space_group_name_H-M   'P 1'
#
loop_
_entity.id
_entity.type
_entity.pdbx_description
1 polymer ?
#
loop_
_entity_poly.entity_id
_entity_poly.type
_entity_poly.pdbx_seq_one_letter_code
_entity_poly.pdbx_strand_id
1 'polypeptide(L)'
;NVAELFKGCYSMKNVAKGLMKVKSVVEALDYIYLFDNNSAEEYAKISSDLKNRGQLIGVMDELIASICITHKETLYSGNIKHFEFRVPTKVLVQRVF
;
A
#
# COMPACT_ATOMS: atom_id res chain seq x y z
N ASN A 1 -4.18 1.74 1.21
CA ASN A 1 -3.96 2.61 0.04
C ASN A 1 -5.23 3.42 -0.24
N VAL A 2 -5.17 4.75 -0.09
CA VAL A 2 -6.35 5.63 -0.27
C VAL A 2 -6.86 5.61 -1.72
N ALA A 3 -5.97 5.52 -2.71
CA ALA A 3 -6.35 5.48 -4.12
C ALA A 3 -7.20 4.24 -4.45
N GLU A 4 -6.82 3.07 -3.94
CA GLU A 4 -7.57 1.83 -4.15
C GLU A 4 -8.93 1.83 -3.43
N LEU A 5 -9.03 2.48 -2.26
CA LEU A 5 -10.30 2.67 -1.56
C LEU A 5 -11.29 3.51 -2.39
N PHE A 6 -10.83 4.63 -2.96
CA PHE A 6 -11.66 5.45 -3.84
C PHE A 6 -12.02 4.71 -5.13
N LYS A 7 -11.06 4.06 -5.79
CA LYS A 7 -11.30 3.22 -6.97
C LYS A 7 -12.40 2.19 -6.69
N GLY A 8 -12.31 1.51 -5.55
CA GLY A 8 -13.31 0.54 -5.10
C GLY A 8 -14.69 1.16 -4.90
N CYS A 9 -14.80 2.41 -4.47
CA CYS A 9 -16.09 3.10 -4.33
C CYS A 9 -16.72 3.42 -5.69
N TYR A 10 -15.92 3.90 -6.64
CA TYR A 10 -16.41 4.26 -7.97
C TYR A 10 -16.83 3.05 -8.83
N SER A 11 -16.46 1.83 -8.43
CA SER A 11 -16.95 0.60 -9.06
C SER A 11 -18.24 0.04 -8.43
N MET A 12 -18.78 0.66 -7.37
CA MET A 12 -19.99 0.19 -6.69
C MET A 12 -21.28 0.72 -7.35
N LYS A 13 -22.40 0.00 -7.16
CA LYS A 13 -23.74 0.47 -7.56
C LYS A 13 -24.18 1.76 -6.84
N ASN A 14 -23.80 1.91 -5.56
CA ASN A 14 -24.10 3.11 -4.77
C ASN A 14 -22.80 3.81 -4.36
N VAL A 15 -22.28 4.61 -5.29
CA VAL A 15 -21.02 5.35 -5.15
C VAL A 15 -21.07 6.31 -3.95
N ALA A 16 -22.19 7.02 -3.74
CA ALA A 16 -22.34 8.00 -2.67
C ALA A 16 -22.14 7.37 -1.28
N LYS A 17 -22.75 6.22 -1.02
CA LYS A 17 -22.58 5.48 0.24
C LYS A 17 -21.13 5.00 0.43
N GLY A 18 -20.47 4.56 -0.63
CA GLY A 18 -19.06 4.15 -0.60
C GLY A 18 -18.14 5.32 -0.27
N LEU A 19 -18.30 6.45 -0.96
CA LEU A 19 -17.51 7.66 -0.74
C LEU A 19 -17.66 8.20 0.68
N MET A 20 -18.88 8.17 1.25
CA MET A 20 -19.10 8.58 2.64
C MET A 20 -18.24 7.75 3.60
N LYS A 21 -18.24 6.42 3.46
CA LYS A 21 -17.44 5.53 4.31
C LYS A 21 -15.93 5.75 4.15
N VAL A 22 -15.45 5.84 2.90
CA VAL A 22 -14.01 6.02 2.64
C VAL A 22 -13.53 7.36 3.16
N LYS A 23 -14.29 8.45 2.97
CA LYS A 23 -13.94 9.76 3.52
C LYS A 23 -13.86 9.73 5.03
N SER A 24 -14.84 9.14 5.72
CA SER A 24 -14.81 9.01 7.18
C SER A 24 -13.60 8.21 7.68
N VAL A 25 -13.19 7.15 6.98
CA VAL A 25 -11.96 6.41 7.34
C VAL A 25 -10.72 7.27 7.13
N VAL A 26 -10.61 7.95 5.99
CA VAL A 26 -9.46 8.81 5.67
C VAL A 26 -9.34 9.99 6.66
N GLU A 27 -10.45 10.61 7.03
CA GLU A 27 -10.52 11.69 8.02
C GLU A 27 -10.17 11.23 9.45
N ALA A 28 -10.35 9.94 9.75
CA ALA A 28 -10.03 9.37 11.05
C ALA A 28 -8.56 8.92 11.20
N LEU A 29 -7.76 8.99 10.12
CA LEU A 29 -6.33 8.65 10.18
C LEU A 29 -5.54 9.86 10.68
N ASP A 30 -4.73 9.66 11.72
CA ASP A 30 -3.87 10.71 12.29
C ASP A 30 -2.84 11.23 11.27
N TYR A 31 -2.38 10.35 10.37
CA TYR A 31 -1.36 10.69 9.40
C TYR A 31 -1.45 9.81 8.14
N ILE A 32 -1.17 10.41 6.98
CA ILE A 32 -1.11 9.71 5.68
C ILE A 32 0.21 10.09 4.99
N TYR A 33 1.07 9.10 4.80
CA TYR A 33 2.28 9.27 4.00
C TYR A 33 1.94 9.51 2.53
N LEU A 34 2.60 10.49 1.94
CA LEU A 34 2.52 10.77 0.50
C LEU A 34 3.60 9.98 -0.25
N PHE A 35 3.31 9.62 -1.49
CA PHE A 35 4.33 9.10 -2.40
C PHE A 35 5.14 10.28 -2.97
N ASP A 36 6.30 10.54 -2.36
CA ASP A 36 7.21 11.62 -2.72
C ASP A 36 8.43 11.11 -3.52
N ASN A 37 9.40 12.00 -3.80
CA ASN A 37 10.60 11.63 -4.56
C ASN A 37 11.46 10.58 -3.85
N ASN A 38 11.50 10.58 -2.51
CA ASN A 38 12.25 9.59 -1.74
C ASN A 38 11.63 8.20 -1.92
N SER A 39 10.30 8.12 -1.79
CA SER A 39 9.53 6.90 -2.02
C SER A 39 9.62 6.44 -3.48
N ALA A 40 9.69 7.37 -4.43
CA ALA A 40 9.85 7.06 -5.85
C ALA A 40 11.22 6.44 -6.18
N GLU A 41 12.29 6.95 -5.57
CA GLU A 41 13.61 6.36 -5.72
C GLU A 41 13.65 4.95 -5.11
N GLU A 42 13.06 4.77 -3.94
CA GLU A 42 12.98 3.47 -3.27
C GLU A 42 12.14 2.45 -4.06
N TYR A 43 11.02 2.90 -4.64
CA TYR A 43 10.21 2.09 -5.57
C TYR A 43 11.04 1.61 -6.76
N ALA A 44 11.83 2.49 -7.38
CA ALA A 44 12.65 2.11 -8.53
C ALA A 44 13.68 1.02 -8.17
N LYS A 45 14.30 1.12 -6.99
CA LYS A 45 15.24 0.11 -6.47
C LYS A 45 14.55 -1.24 -6.29
N ILE A 46 13.44 -1.25 -5.56
CA ILE A 46 12.70 -2.48 -5.23
C ILE A 46 12.11 -3.12 -6.49
N SER A 47 11.48 -2.34 -7.37
CA SER A 47 10.85 -2.86 -8.59
C SER A 47 11.88 -3.51 -9.51
N SER A 48 13.05 -2.89 -9.66
CA SER A 48 14.17 -3.45 -10.45
C SER A 48 14.68 -4.76 -9.84
N ASP A 49 14.89 -4.79 -8.52
CA ASP A 49 15.31 -6.01 -7.81
C ASP A 49 14.28 -7.15 -7.93
N LEU A 50 13.00 -6.87 -7.66
CA LEU A 50 11.92 -7.85 -7.77
C LEU A 50 11.78 -8.38 -9.19
N LYS A 51 11.91 -7.50 -10.20
CA LYS A 51 11.90 -7.90 -11.61
C LYS A 51 13.05 -8.85 -11.91
N ASN A 52 14.27 -8.53 -11.46
CA ASN A 52 15.45 -9.35 -11.67
C ASN A 52 15.34 -10.72 -10.98
N ARG A 53 14.67 -10.78 -9.83
CA ARG A 53 14.39 -12.03 -9.10
C ARG A 53 13.19 -12.81 -9.65
N GLY A 54 12.41 -12.25 -10.58
CA GLY A 54 11.16 -12.86 -11.07
C GLY A 54 10.05 -12.91 -10.01
N GLN A 55 10.06 -11.98 -9.06
CA GLN A 55 9.22 -11.97 -7.85
C GLN A 55 8.35 -10.71 -7.76
N LEU A 56 7.94 -10.13 -8.90
CA LEU A 56 7.06 -8.96 -8.94
C LEU A 56 5.83 -9.17 -8.05
N ILE A 57 5.49 -8.15 -7.26
CA ILE A 57 4.33 -8.15 -6.37
C ILE A 57 3.20 -7.27 -6.89
N GLY A 58 3.45 -6.52 -7.97
CA GLY A 58 2.48 -5.65 -8.60
C GLY A 58 2.69 -4.19 -8.21
N VAL A 59 2.45 -3.29 -9.16
CA VAL A 59 2.86 -1.89 -9.06
C VAL A 59 2.33 -1.18 -7.80
N MET A 60 1.05 -1.38 -7.44
CA MET A 60 0.48 -0.74 -6.24
C MET A 60 1.14 -1.24 -4.95
N ASP A 61 1.41 -2.54 -4.86
CA ASP A 61 2.06 -3.17 -3.71
C ASP A 61 3.52 -2.72 -3.59
N GLU A 62 4.23 -2.59 -4.72
CA GLU A 62 5.59 -2.04 -4.78
C GLU A 62 5.64 -0.58 -4.32
N LEU A 63 4.67 0.24 -4.74
CA LEU A 63 4.55 1.64 -4.29
C LEU A 63 4.30 1.71 -2.78
N ILE A 64 3.38 0.91 -2.24
CA ILE A 64 3.10 0.89 -0.78
C ILE A 64 4.34 0.44 -0.01
N ALA A 65 5.02 -0.63 -0.45
CA ALA A 65 6.23 -1.11 0.19
C ALA A 65 7.34 -0.05 0.20
N SER A 66 7.51 0.69 -0.90
CA SER A 66 8.52 1.76 -1.00
C SER A 66 8.31 2.90 0.00
N ILE A 67 7.04 3.29 0.24
CA ILE A 67 6.68 4.28 1.26
C ILE A 67 7.05 3.74 2.64
N CYS A 68 6.65 2.51 2.96
CA CYS A 68 6.97 1.89 4.25
C CYS A 68 8.49 1.81 4.49
N ILE A 69 9.28 1.47 3.48
CA ILE A 69 10.74 1.35 3.60
C ILE A 69 11.37 2.73 3.80
N THR A 70 10.97 3.72 2.99
CA THR A 70 11.45 5.11 3.08
C THR A 70 11.26 5.69 4.48
N HIS A 71 10.11 5.41 5.11
CA HIS A 71 9.76 5.93 6.42
C HIS A 71 10.05 4.96 7.58
N LYS A 72 10.65 3.80 7.31
CA LYS A 72 10.93 2.73 8.29
C LYS A 72 9.67 2.26 9.05
N GLU A 73 8.53 2.29 8.37
CA GLU A 73 7.24 1.89 8.90
C GLU A 73 6.94 0.42 8.65
N THR A 74 6.06 -0.15 9.48
CA THR A 74 5.62 -1.54 9.36
C THR A 74 4.45 -1.67 8.39
N LEU A 75 4.54 -2.61 7.44
CA LEU A 75 3.46 -2.92 6.51
C LEU A 75 2.48 -3.91 7.14
N TYR A 76 1.24 -3.49 7.37
CA TYR A 76 0.16 -4.40 7.77
C TYR A 76 -0.58 -4.93 6.54
N SER A 77 -0.64 -6.26 6.39
CA SER A 77 -1.26 -6.90 5.23
C SER A 77 -2.03 -8.17 5.61
N GLY A 78 -3.16 -8.39 4.94
CA GLY A 78 -3.87 -9.68 4.97
C GLY A 78 -3.21 -10.76 4.10
N ASN A 79 -2.28 -10.38 3.23
CA ASN A 79 -1.58 -11.30 2.32
C ASN A 79 -0.07 -11.29 2.59
N ILE A 80 0.32 -11.81 3.75
CA ILE A 80 1.69 -11.73 4.26
C ILE A 80 2.67 -12.38 3.28
N LYS A 81 2.37 -13.59 2.78
CA LYS A 81 3.20 -14.34 1.83
C LYS A 81 3.51 -13.58 0.54
N HIS A 82 2.69 -12.59 0.19
CA HIS A 82 2.90 -11.79 -1.00
C HIS A 82 3.99 -10.73 -0.83
N PHE A 83 4.26 -10.30 0.40
CA PHE A 83 5.29 -9.29 0.71
C PHE A 83 6.47 -9.89 1.46
N GLU A 84 6.19 -10.85 2.35
CA GLU A 84 7.17 -11.53 3.18
C GLU A 84 8.25 -12.17 2.29
N PHE A 85 9.51 -11.88 2.61
CA PHE A 85 10.72 -12.28 1.86
C PHE A 85 10.95 -11.58 0.50
N ARG A 86 10.03 -10.71 0.05
CA ARG A 86 10.19 -9.97 -1.21
C ARG A 86 10.66 -8.54 -0.98
N VAL A 87 10.23 -7.89 0.10
CA VAL A 87 10.59 -6.49 0.39
C VAL A 87 11.30 -6.35 1.74
N PRO A 88 12.25 -5.40 1.89
CA PRO A 88 13.03 -5.22 3.12
C PRO A 88 12.31 -4.36 4.18
N THR A 89 10.98 -4.51 4.33
CA THR A 89 10.23 -3.91 5.45
C THR A 89 9.60 -4.98 6.31
N LYS A 90 9.37 -4.67 7.59
CA LYS A 90 8.64 -5.53 8.50
C LYS A 90 7.19 -5.65 8.04
N VAL A 91 6.73 -6.87 7.81
CA VAL A 91 5.34 -7.18 7.44
C VAL A 91 4.65 -7.83 8.63
N LEU A 92 3.47 -7.34 9.01
CA LEU A 92 2.64 -7.93 10.06
C LEU A 92 1.25 -8.32 9.53
N VAL A 93 0.68 -9.34 10.16
CA VAL A 93 -0.69 -9.79 9.90
C VAL A 93 -1.66 -8.64 10.23
N GLN A 94 -2.50 -8.26 9.28
CA GLN A 94 -3.67 -7.45 9.60
C GLN A 94 -4.72 -8.34 10.29
N ARG A 95 -4.85 -8.23 11.62
CA ARG A 95 -5.99 -8.83 12.34
C ARG A 95 -7.19 -7.91 12.16
N VAL A 96 -8.26 -8.44 11.57
CA VAL A 96 -9.53 -7.71 11.48
C VAL A 96 -10.09 -7.61 12.90
N PHE A 97 -10.39 -6.38 13.35
CA PHE A 97 -11.13 -6.12 14.58
C PHE A 97 -12.62 -6.35 14.38
#